data_AF-A0A1V5FKQ1-F1
#
_entry.id   AF-A0A1V5FKQ1-F1
#
_cell.length_a   1.000
_cell.length_b   1.000
_cell.length_c   1.000
_cell.angle_alpha   90.00
_cell.angle_beta   90.00
_cell.angle_gamma   90.00
#
_symmetry.space_group_name_H-M   'P 1'
#
loop_
_entity.id
_entity.type
_entity.pdbx_description
1 polymer ?
#
loop_
_entity_poly.entity_id
_entity_poly.type
_entity_poly.pdbx_seq_one_letter_code
_entity_poly.pdbx_strand_id
1 'polypeptide(L)'
;MQNITTALAVYGSLDIAKRAGVDGYASSVDFTHLDQIEDDLYALKSPQWPEAILGTLDLQRVQRGERIYAEACVSCHTLSDRNDPKRELKAVITPVDEVGTDPRMADNFLASKSASGAFEGKKVGVLFGPELSAEAQTSDLVIHAAVGAALGHPLASVRDAVGSFHRVLKTPADQPTRGYKARPLSGIWASAPYLHNGSVPSLAELLKAPGERVTAFAVGSREFDPATVGLAASPAAAGSSTFDVSLPGNSNSGHTYGTGLDADSKRDLLEYLRSL
;
A
#
# COMPACT_ATOMS: atom_id res chain seq x y z
N MET A 1 15.08 3.09 8.56
CA MET A 1 13.88 3.19 9.44
C MET A 1 12.68 2.44 8.88
N GLN A 2 12.29 2.64 7.62
CA GLN A 2 11.12 1.95 7.03
C GLN A 2 11.18 0.43 7.22
N ASN A 3 12.33 -0.19 6.95
CA ASN A 3 12.49 -1.65 7.09
C ASN A 3 12.41 -2.12 8.55
N ILE A 4 12.87 -1.30 9.50
CA ILE A 4 12.81 -1.59 10.94
C ILE A 4 11.37 -1.57 11.42
N THR A 5 10.61 -0.52 11.07
CA THR A 5 9.19 -0.41 11.41
C THR A 5 8.38 -1.55 10.79
N THR A 6 8.67 -1.93 9.54
CA THR A 6 8.00 -3.05 8.88
C THR A 6 8.34 -4.38 9.54
N ALA A 7 9.61 -4.64 9.85
CA ALA A 7 10.03 -5.85 10.54
C ALA A 7 9.31 -5.99 11.89
N LEU A 8 9.28 -4.93 12.70
CA LEU A 8 8.59 -4.90 13.99
C LEU A 8 7.07 -5.02 13.89
N ALA A 9 6.45 -4.53 12.81
CA ALA A 9 5.00 -4.59 12.64
C ALA A 9 4.45 -5.99 12.32
N VAL A 10 5.29 -6.90 11.81
CA VAL A 10 4.84 -8.23 11.40
C VAL A 10 5.29 -9.32 12.37
N TYR A 11 6.60 -9.56 12.49
CA TYR A 11 7.15 -10.67 13.30
C TYR A 11 8.39 -10.30 14.14
N GLY A 12 8.88 -9.06 14.03
CA GLY A 12 9.97 -8.56 14.85
C GLY A 12 9.53 -8.35 16.31
N SER A 13 10.46 -8.51 17.23
CA SER A 13 10.24 -8.28 18.65
C SER A 13 11.22 -7.25 19.21
N LEU A 14 10.81 -6.60 20.28
CA LEU A 14 11.57 -5.58 21.00
C LEU A 14 11.47 -5.87 22.51
N ASP A 15 12.61 -6.05 23.18
CA ASP A 15 12.66 -6.15 24.64
C ASP A 15 12.71 -4.73 25.23
N ILE A 16 11.56 -4.27 25.70
CA ILE A 16 11.38 -2.94 26.30
C ILE A 16 11.63 -2.93 27.81
N ALA A 17 11.82 -4.11 28.43
CA ALA A 17 12.03 -4.24 29.88
C ALA A 17 13.51 -4.06 30.25
N LYS A 18 14.42 -4.33 29.32
CA LYS A 18 15.86 -4.23 29.52
C LYS A 18 16.44 -3.10 28.68
N ARG A 19 16.75 -1.98 29.35
CA ARG A 19 17.52 -0.79 28.92
C ARG A 19 16.68 0.45 28.63
N ALA A 20 17.19 1.59 29.10
CA ALA A 20 16.66 2.92 28.88
C ALA A 20 17.83 3.87 28.56
N GLY A 21 17.65 4.76 27.59
CA GLY A 21 18.66 5.74 27.19
C GLY A 21 19.40 5.39 25.91
N VAL A 22 20.69 5.73 25.85
CA VAL A 22 21.52 5.67 24.62
C VAL A 22 21.87 4.26 24.15
N ASP A 23 21.71 3.25 25.00
CA ASP A 23 22.03 1.84 24.68
C ASP A 23 20.96 1.15 23.82
N GLY A 24 19.84 1.83 23.54
CA GLY A 24 18.73 1.32 22.75
C GLY A 24 18.02 0.10 23.37
N TYR A 25 17.22 -0.58 22.55
CA TYR A 25 16.46 -1.78 22.91
C TYR A 25 17.01 -2.99 22.16
N ALA A 26 17.08 -4.14 22.83
CA ALA A 26 17.37 -5.41 22.16
C ALA A 26 16.19 -5.79 21.26
N SER A 27 16.46 -6.19 20.02
CA SER A 27 15.42 -6.53 19.04
C SER A 27 15.78 -7.77 18.23
N SER A 28 14.78 -8.50 17.72
CA SER A 28 14.99 -9.60 16.76
C SER A 28 15.19 -9.13 15.31
N VAL A 29 15.15 -7.81 15.05
CA VAL A 29 15.37 -7.24 13.72
C VAL A 29 16.78 -7.58 13.24
N ASP A 30 16.88 -8.20 12.05
CA ASP A 30 18.14 -8.58 11.44
C ASP A 30 18.71 -7.44 10.57
N PHE A 31 19.35 -6.48 11.24
CA PHE A 31 19.96 -5.31 10.60
C PHE A 31 21.05 -5.66 9.57
N THR A 32 21.62 -6.87 9.60
CA THR A 32 22.69 -7.25 8.67
C THR A 32 22.14 -7.52 7.27
N HIS A 33 20.93 -8.07 7.19
CA HIS A 33 20.32 -8.47 5.92
C HIS A 33 19.17 -7.56 5.46
N LEU A 34 18.83 -6.53 6.24
CA LEU A 34 17.78 -5.57 5.84
C LEU A 34 18.08 -4.92 4.48
N ASP A 35 19.33 -4.56 4.22
CA ASP A 35 19.75 -3.95 2.95
C ASP A 35 19.56 -4.93 1.79
N GLN A 36 19.97 -6.19 1.97
CA GLN A 36 19.82 -7.22 0.93
C GLN A 36 18.34 -7.48 0.61
N ILE A 37 17.48 -7.54 1.63
CA ILE A 37 16.03 -7.73 1.44
C ILE A 37 15.43 -6.53 0.68
N GLU A 38 15.87 -5.30 1.01
CA GLU A 38 15.42 -4.10 0.31
C GLU A 38 15.89 -4.09 -1.15
N ASP A 39 17.16 -4.41 -1.41
CA ASP A 39 17.72 -4.51 -2.76
C ASP A 39 17.02 -5.60 -3.59
N ASP A 40 16.78 -6.78 -3.00
CA ASP A 40 16.06 -7.87 -3.66
C ASP A 40 14.61 -7.48 -3.97
N LEU A 41 13.93 -6.80 -3.04
CA LEU A 41 12.57 -6.28 -3.26
C LEU A 41 12.53 -5.25 -4.39
N TYR A 42 13.51 -4.34 -4.46
CA TYR A 42 13.62 -3.39 -5.57
C TYR A 42 14.08 -4.03 -6.90
N ALA A 43 14.67 -5.23 -6.87
CA ALA A 43 14.96 -5.99 -8.07
C ALA A 43 13.73 -6.70 -8.66
N LEU A 44 12.66 -6.92 -7.88
CA LEU A 44 11.45 -7.60 -8.35
C LEU A 44 10.75 -6.81 -9.48
N LYS A 45 10.41 -7.51 -10.55
CA LYS A 45 9.65 -6.94 -11.67
C LYS A 45 8.17 -7.30 -11.56
N SER A 46 7.31 -6.36 -11.94
CA SER A 46 5.88 -6.66 -12.13
C SER A 46 5.69 -7.81 -13.12
N PRO A 47 4.71 -8.69 -12.92
CA PRO A 47 4.42 -9.76 -13.86
C PRO A 47 3.80 -9.18 -15.13
N GLN A 48 4.20 -9.71 -16.29
CA GLN A 48 3.58 -9.37 -17.57
C GLN A 48 2.35 -10.25 -17.80
N TRP A 49 1.38 -9.76 -18.56
CA TRP A 49 0.23 -10.57 -18.96
C TRP A 49 0.69 -11.87 -19.65
N PRO A 50 0.34 -13.05 -19.10
CA PRO A 50 0.80 -14.32 -19.62
C PRO A 50 -0.07 -14.76 -20.80
N GLU A 51 0.20 -14.23 -22.01
CA GLU A 51 -0.62 -14.50 -23.20
C GLU A 51 -0.80 -15.98 -23.52
N ALA A 52 0.21 -16.81 -23.21
CA ALA A 52 0.16 -18.26 -23.39
C ALA A 52 -0.91 -18.96 -22.52
N ILE A 53 -1.36 -18.32 -21.44
CA ILE A 53 -2.31 -18.88 -20.46
C ILE A 53 -3.63 -18.11 -20.51
N LEU A 54 -3.58 -16.78 -20.58
CA LEU A 54 -4.74 -15.91 -20.44
C LEU A 54 -5.21 -15.28 -21.76
N GLY A 55 -4.59 -15.67 -22.89
CA GLY A 55 -4.93 -15.20 -24.23
C GLY A 55 -4.13 -13.96 -24.65
N THR A 56 -4.04 -13.75 -25.96
CA THR A 56 -3.27 -12.66 -26.58
C THR A 56 -3.96 -11.32 -26.42
N LEU A 57 -3.19 -10.24 -26.29
CA LEU A 57 -3.71 -8.89 -26.24
C LEU A 57 -4.18 -8.40 -27.61
N ASP A 58 -5.31 -7.69 -27.65
CA ASP A 58 -5.72 -6.91 -28.82
C ASP A 58 -4.95 -5.59 -28.86
N LEU A 59 -3.89 -5.54 -29.68
CA LEU A 59 -3.00 -4.39 -29.77
C LEU A 59 -3.71 -3.10 -30.22
N GLN A 60 -4.79 -3.19 -31.00
CA GLN A 60 -5.55 -1.99 -31.36
C GLN A 60 -6.31 -1.45 -30.15
N ARG A 61 -6.93 -2.34 -29.35
CA ARG A 61 -7.57 -1.95 -28.09
C ARG A 61 -6.56 -1.36 -27.10
N VAL A 62 -5.38 -1.97 -26.95
CA VAL A 62 -4.29 -1.45 -26.11
C VAL A 62 -3.96 0.00 -26.48
N GLN A 63 -3.76 0.31 -27.76
CA GLN A 63 -3.45 1.68 -28.22
C GLN A 63 -4.60 2.67 -27.99
N ARG A 64 -5.86 2.23 -28.06
CA ARG A 64 -7.01 3.08 -27.73
C ARG A 64 -7.10 3.32 -26.21
N GLY A 65 -6.92 2.26 -25.42
CA GLY A 65 -6.92 2.31 -23.96
C GLY A 65 -5.78 3.14 -23.39
N GLU A 66 -4.60 3.12 -24.01
CA GLU A 66 -3.46 3.96 -23.64
C GLU A 66 -3.80 5.44 -23.68
N ARG A 67 -4.53 5.89 -24.72
CA ARG A 67 -4.97 7.29 -24.85
C ARG A 67 -5.95 7.66 -23.74
N ILE A 68 -6.91 6.80 -23.44
CA ILE A 68 -7.85 6.98 -22.33
C ILE A 68 -7.09 7.08 -21.01
N TYR A 69 -6.10 6.21 -20.80
CA TYR A 69 -5.28 6.20 -19.59
C TYR A 69 -4.45 7.48 -19.42
N ALA A 70 -3.85 7.95 -20.51
CA ALA A 70 -3.08 9.19 -20.53
C ALA A 70 -3.93 10.42 -20.16
N GLU A 71 -5.22 10.41 -20.51
CA GLU A 71 -6.14 11.51 -20.20
C GLU A 71 -6.72 11.43 -18.79
N ALA A 72 -7.07 10.22 -18.31
CA ALA A 72 -7.91 10.06 -17.13
C ALA A 72 -7.21 9.42 -15.91
N CYS A 73 -6.01 8.84 -16.08
CA CYS A 73 -5.40 8.00 -15.04
C CYS A 73 -3.98 8.44 -14.66
N VAL A 74 -3.18 8.87 -15.64
CA VAL A 74 -1.72 9.07 -15.45
C VAL A 74 -1.35 10.16 -14.44
N SER A 75 -2.25 11.12 -14.19
CA SER A 75 -2.02 12.22 -13.22
C SER A 75 -1.84 11.70 -11.79
N CYS A 76 -2.50 10.59 -11.45
CA CYS A 76 -2.36 9.91 -10.16
C CYS A 76 -1.53 8.62 -10.27
N HIS A 77 -1.70 7.90 -11.37
CA HIS A 77 -1.04 6.62 -11.64
C HIS A 77 0.09 6.80 -12.66
N THR A 78 1.21 7.34 -12.22
CA THR A 78 2.36 7.54 -13.12
C THR A 78 2.88 6.21 -13.66
N LEU A 79 3.26 6.18 -14.95
CA LEU A 79 3.89 5.00 -15.54
C LEU A 79 5.28 4.75 -14.95
N SER A 80 5.66 3.48 -14.87
CA SER A 80 6.99 3.03 -14.46
C SER A 80 7.48 1.98 -15.46
N ASP A 81 8.74 2.10 -15.89
CA ASP A 81 9.38 1.05 -16.70
C ASP A 81 9.86 -0.08 -15.78
N ARG A 82 9.26 -1.27 -15.90
CA ARG A 82 9.64 -2.46 -15.12
C ARG A 82 11.04 -2.99 -15.45
N ASN A 83 11.60 -2.62 -16.60
CA ASN A 83 12.91 -3.06 -17.04
C ASN A 83 14.02 -2.07 -16.70
N ASP A 84 13.69 -0.86 -16.27
CA ASP A 84 14.66 0.10 -15.79
C ASP A 84 15.17 -0.32 -14.40
N PRO A 85 16.46 -0.68 -14.25
CA PRO A 85 17.04 -1.01 -12.95
C PRO A 85 17.07 0.19 -11.99
N LYS A 86 16.90 1.42 -12.50
CA LYS A 86 16.84 2.67 -11.73
C LYS A 86 15.42 3.22 -11.62
N ARG A 87 14.39 2.42 -11.94
CA ARG A 87 13.00 2.88 -11.93
C ARG A 87 12.62 3.48 -10.57
N GLU A 88 11.98 4.64 -10.62
CA GLU A 88 11.39 5.26 -9.44
C GLU A 88 9.89 4.96 -9.39
N LEU A 89 9.43 4.36 -8.29
CA LEU A 89 8.01 4.16 -8.04
C LEU A 89 7.42 5.44 -7.46
N LYS A 90 7.08 6.38 -8.34
CA LYS A 90 6.44 7.65 -7.93
C LYS A 90 5.01 7.36 -7.49
N ALA A 91 4.71 7.74 -6.26
CA ALA A 91 3.37 7.64 -5.70
C ALA A 91 2.80 9.04 -5.52
N VAL A 92 1.57 9.24 -5.97
CA VAL A 92 0.79 10.46 -5.68
C VAL A 92 -0.08 10.15 -4.48
N ILE A 93 -0.05 11.00 -3.46
CA ILE A 93 -0.99 10.89 -2.34
C ILE A 93 -2.25 11.67 -2.73
N THR A 94 -3.33 10.95 -2.98
CA THR A 94 -4.63 11.55 -3.28
C THR A 94 -5.42 11.67 -1.97
N PRO A 95 -5.91 12.87 -1.61
CA PRO A 95 -6.76 13.06 -0.43
C PRO A 95 -7.97 12.11 -0.41
N VAL A 96 -8.35 11.63 0.76
CA VAL A 96 -9.51 10.74 0.93
C VAL A 96 -10.79 11.39 0.38
N ASP A 97 -10.95 12.70 0.59
CA ASP A 97 -12.14 13.43 0.15
C ASP A 97 -12.17 13.65 -1.38
N GLU A 98 -11.03 13.56 -2.04
CA GLU A 98 -10.92 13.63 -3.51
C GLU A 98 -11.18 12.25 -4.14
N VAL A 99 -10.55 11.20 -3.62
CA VAL A 99 -10.70 9.84 -4.16
C VAL A 99 -12.02 9.19 -3.75
N GLY A 100 -12.60 9.56 -2.60
CA GLY A 100 -13.91 9.12 -2.10
C GLY A 100 -14.02 7.64 -1.71
N THR A 101 -12.89 6.91 -1.62
CA THR A 101 -12.86 5.52 -1.15
C THR A 101 -13.01 5.45 0.37
N ASP A 102 -13.23 4.26 0.93
CA ASP A 102 -13.42 4.07 2.37
C ASP A 102 -12.39 4.85 3.21
N PRO A 103 -12.81 5.74 4.12
CA PRO A 103 -11.89 6.60 4.85
C PRO A 103 -11.25 5.91 6.07
N ARG A 104 -11.78 4.75 6.48
CA ARG A 104 -11.54 4.21 7.82
C ARG A 104 -10.09 3.85 8.07
N MET A 105 -9.37 3.36 7.07
CA MET A 105 -7.94 3.06 7.22
C MET A 105 -7.14 4.34 7.51
N ALA A 106 -7.34 5.40 6.73
CA ALA A 106 -6.69 6.69 6.95
C ALA A 106 -7.07 7.31 8.30
N ASP A 107 -8.35 7.27 8.65
CA ASP A 107 -8.87 7.82 9.90
C ASP A 107 -8.31 7.08 11.11
N ASN A 108 -8.30 5.74 11.08
CA ASN A 108 -7.70 4.93 12.14
C ASN A 108 -6.21 5.24 12.29
N PHE A 109 -5.47 5.38 11.19
CA PHE A 109 -4.04 5.69 11.25
C PHE A 109 -3.77 7.04 11.93
N LEU A 110 -4.58 8.07 11.62
CA LEU A 110 -4.40 9.42 12.15
C LEU A 110 -4.94 9.60 13.56
N ALA A 111 -6.04 8.93 13.91
CA ALA A 111 -6.72 9.10 15.19
C ALA A 111 -6.29 8.09 16.25
N SER A 112 -5.56 7.02 15.88
CA SER A 112 -5.21 5.95 16.82
C SER A 112 -4.27 6.45 17.91
N LYS A 113 -4.75 6.30 19.15
CA LYS A 113 -3.97 6.47 20.38
C LYS A 113 -3.88 5.15 21.12
N SER A 114 -2.79 5.00 21.87
CA SER A 114 -2.51 3.83 22.70
C SER A 114 -1.89 4.25 24.03
N ALA A 115 -2.07 3.43 25.06
CA ALA A 115 -1.34 3.60 26.31
C ALA A 115 0.18 3.44 26.05
N SER A 116 0.97 4.41 26.49
CA SER A 116 2.42 4.44 26.26
C SER A 116 3.17 3.40 27.08
N GLY A 117 2.61 2.98 28.22
CA GLY A 117 3.18 1.95 29.08
C GLY A 117 4.63 2.26 29.47
N ALA A 118 5.55 1.34 29.17
CA ALA A 118 6.98 1.51 29.48
C ALA A 118 7.68 2.65 28.71
N PHE A 119 6.97 3.33 27.80
CA PHE A 119 7.47 4.51 27.09
C PHE A 119 6.97 5.83 27.66
N GLU A 120 6.08 5.83 28.66
CA GLU A 120 5.62 7.07 29.30
C GLU A 120 6.80 7.88 29.85
N GLY A 121 6.79 9.20 29.60
CA GLY A 121 7.87 10.13 29.97
C GLY A 121 9.13 10.02 29.12
N LYS A 122 9.21 9.06 28.18
CA LYS A 122 10.32 8.99 27.22
C LYS A 122 10.04 9.88 26.01
N LYS A 123 11.08 10.33 25.33
CA LYS A 123 10.95 11.16 24.12
C LYS A 123 10.62 10.32 22.90
N VAL A 124 9.79 10.83 21.98
CA VAL A 124 9.44 10.14 20.72
C VAL A 124 10.68 9.66 19.94
N GLY A 125 11.72 10.50 19.84
CA GLY A 125 12.99 10.14 19.17
C GLY A 125 14.01 9.46 20.07
N VAL A 126 13.61 8.89 21.21
CA VAL A 126 14.46 8.38 22.31
C VAL A 126 15.31 9.47 22.99
N LEU A 127 16.05 10.27 22.23
CA LEU A 127 16.96 11.33 22.71
C LEU A 127 16.44 12.75 22.42
N PHE A 128 15.49 12.91 21.49
CA PHE A 128 14.96 14.20 21.04
C PHE A 128 13.45 14.12 20.74
N GLY A 129 12.82 15.27 20.54
CA GLY A 129 11.37 15.36 20.33
C GLY A 129 10.56 15.47 21.63
N PRO A 130 9.22 15.55 21.53
CA PRO A 130 8.33 15.66 22.69
C PRO A 130 8.34 14.38 23.53
N GLU A 131 7.95 14.50 24.79
CA GLU A 131 7.74 13.36 25.69
C GLU A 131 6.40 12.70 25.42
N LEU A 132 6.39 11.37 25.51
CA LEU A 132 5.20 10.54 25.38
C LEU A 132 4.37 10.64 26.68
N SER A 133 3.14 11.14 26.58
CA SER A 133 2.15 11.12 27.65
C SER A 133 1.70 9.70 27.99
N ALA A 134 0.95 9.51 29.08
CA ALA A 134 0.38 8.20 29.45
C ALA A 134 -0.43 7.54 28.31
N GLU A 135 -1.11 8.35 27.51
CA GLU A 135 -1.73 7.96 26.23
C GLU A 135 -1.14 8.84 25.12
N ALA A 136 -0.61 8.24 24.05
CA ALA A 136 0.04 8.94 22.95
C ALA A 136 -0.46 8.43 21.60
N GLN A 137 -0.13 9.15 20.51
CA GLN A 137 -0.39 8.66 19.16
C GLN A 137 0.33 7.34 18.95
N THR A 138 -0.36 6.33 18.41
CA THR A 138 0.22 4.99 18.21
C THR A 138 1.43 5.05 17.28
N SER A 139 1.43 5.96 16.29
CA SER A 139 2.57 6.21 15.41
C SER A 139 3.82 6.69 16.16
N ASP A 140 3.66 7.54 17.18
CA ASP A 140 4.78 8.05 17.98
C ASP A 140 5.43 6.94 18.81
N LEU A 141 4.63 5.99 19.32
CA LEU A 141 5.13 4.80 20.01
C LEU A 141 5.93 3.88 19.07
N VAL A 142 5.44 3.70 17.83
CA VAL A 142 6.14 2.92 16.80
C VAL A 142 7.45 3.59 16.40
N ILE A 143 7.47 4.92 16.25
CA ILE A 143 8.69 5.69 15.98
C ILE A 143 9.70 5.49 17.11
N HIS A 144 9.27 5.64 18.38
CA HIS A 144 10.13 5.42 19.53
C HIS A 144 10.73 4.02 19.55
N ALA A 145 9.89 2.99 19.36
CA ALA A 145 10.31 1.59 19.32
C ALA A 145 11.34 1.34 18.21
N ALA A 146 11.11 1.85 17.00
CA ALA A 146 12.02 1.67 15.88
C ALA A 146 13.36 2.41 16.05
N VAL A 147 13.35 3.64 16.60
CA VAL A 147 14.59 4.38 16.90
C VAL A 147 15.38 3.67 17.99
N GLY A 148 14.71 3.22 19.06
CA GLY A 148 15.37 2.48 20.13
C GLY A 148 15.91 1.13 19.67
N ALA A 149 15.20 0.42 18.80
CA ALA A 149 15.72 -0.79 18.14
C ALA A 149 17.00 -0.48 17.36
N ALA A 150 17.02 0.60 16.56
CA ALA A 150 18.20 0.99 15.80
C ALA A 150 19.42 1.30 16.70
N LEU A 151 19.21 2.05 17.79
CA LEU A 151 20.28 2.40 18.75
C LEU A 151 20.88 1.18 19.46
N GLY A 152 20.13 0.09 19.59
CA GLY A 152 20.60 -1.16 20.20
C GLY A 152 21.66 -1.92 19.38
N HIS A 153 21.93 -1.50 18.14
CA HIS A 153 22.86 -2.17 17.22
C HIS A 153 24.05 -1.25 16.84
N PRO A 154 25.29 -1.52 17.31
CA PRO A 154 26.37 -0.52 17.34
C PRO A 154 27.11 -0.23 16.02
N LEU A 155 26.97 -1.02 14.94
CA LEU A 155 27.75 -0.84 13.70
C LEU A 155 26.93 -0.66 12.41
N ALA A 156 25.68 -1.15 12.35
CA ALA A 156 24.81 -1.03 11.18
C ALA A 156 23.88 0.22 11.24
N SER A 157 23.67 0.79 12.42
CA SER A 157 22.62 1.77 12.68
C SER A 157 22.96 3.22 12.27
N VAL A 158 24.23 3.61 12.17
CA VAL A 158 24.57 5.02 11.97
C VAL A 158 24.21 5.50 10.57
N ARG A 159 24.40 4.67 9.53
CA ARG A 159 24.13 5.10 8.15
C ARG A 159 22.64 5.11 7.83
N ASP A 160 21.91 4.07 8.20
CA ASP A 160 20.49 3.95 7.89
C ASP A 160 19.58 4.73 8.82
N ALA A 161 19.93 4.84 10.11
CA ALA A 161 19.20 5.70 11.01
C ALA A 161 19.39 7.16 10.57
N VAL A 162 20.61 7.64 10.33
CA VAL A 162 20.82 9.03 9.86
C VAL A 162 20.20 9.29 8.49
N GLY A 163 20.40 8.39 7.52
CA GLY A 163 19.87 8.52 6.17
C GLY A 163 18.34 8.47 6.10
N SER A 164 17.70 7.65 6.95
CA SER A 164 16.24 7.58 7.05
C SER A 164 15.66 8.72 7.88
N PHE A 165 16.31 9.11 8.98
CA PHE A 165 15.84 10.21 9.84
C PHE A 165 15.85 11.53 9.05
N HIS A 166 16.90 11.76 8.27
CA HIS A 166 16.98 12.90 7.35
C HIS A 166 15.90 12.87 6.27
N ARG A 167 15.53 11.69 5.75
CA ARG A 167 14.44 11.54 4.76
C ARG A 167 13.07 11.78 5.37
N VAL A 168 12.80 11.25 6.57
CA VAL A 168 11.53 11.46 7.29
C VAL A 168 11.36 12.95 7.62
N LEU A 169 12.41 13.61 8.13
CA LEU A 169 12.42 15.06 8.39
C LEU A 169 12.28 15.92 7.12
N LYS A 170 12.68 15.38 5.95
CA LYS A 170 12.54 16.05 4.65
C LYS A 170 11.24 15.73 3.93
N THR A 171 10.38 14.86 4.48
CA THR A 171 9.05 14.65 3.91
C THR A 171 8.33 16.00 3.92
N PRO A 172 7.93 16.53 2.76
CA PRO A 172 7.30 17.84 2.71
C PRO A 172 6.08 17.91 3.62
N ALA A 173 5.98 18.97 4.42
CA ALA A 173 4.88 19.19 5.36
C ALA A 173 3.52 19.43 4.66
N ASP A 174 3.51 19.53 3.32
CA ASP A 174 2.35 19.80 2.47
C ASP A 174 1.68 18.54 1.90
N GLN A 175 2.25 17.35 2.13
CA GLN A 175 1.61 16.10 1.70
C GLN A 175 0.33 15.84 2.51
N PRO A 176 -0.79 15.47 1.85
CA PRO A 176 -2.02 15.17 2.57
C PRO A 176 -1.79 14.03 3.55
N THR A 177 -1.96 14.30 4.84
CA THR A 177 -1.83 13.27 5.90
C THR A 177 -2.99 12.28 5.88
N ARG A 178 -4.16 12.71 5.37
CA ARG A 178 -5.37 11.92 5.18
C ARG A 178 -5.59 11.60 3.69
N GLY A 179 -4.82 10.66 3.17
CA GLY A 179 -4.86 10.28 1.76
C GLY A 179 -4.37 8.86 1.49
N TYR A 180 -4.63 8.39 0.28
CA TYR A 180 -4.17 7.09 -0.21
C TYR A 180 -3.16 7.25 -1.34
N LYS A 181 -2.19 6.35 -1.38
CA LYS A 181 -1.14 6.34 -2.41
C LYS A 181 -1.67 5.72 -3.70
N ALA A 182 -1.80 6.52 -4.74
CA ALA A 182 -1.88 6.05 -6.13
C ALA A 182 -0.47 5.67 -6.59
N ARG A 183 -0.27 4.38 -6.86
CA ARG A 183 1.02 3.80 -7.31
C ARG A 183 0.99 3.55 -8.82
N PRO A 184 2.16 3.39 -9.47
CA PRO A 184 2.21 2.87 -10.85
C PRO A 184 1.45 1.55 -10.96
N LEU A 185 0.73 1.38 -12.06
CA LEU A 185 -0.15 0.23 -12.29
C LEU A 185 0.52 -0.92 -13.05
N SER A 186 1.86 -0.96 -13.10
CA SER A 186 2.57 -2.07 -13.73
C SER A 186 2.25 -3.39 -13.04
N GLY A 187 1.75 -4.38 -13.79
CA GLY A 187 1.27 -5.66 -13.27
C GLY A 187 -0.07 -5.60 -12.51
N ILE A 188 -0.85 -4.51 -12.65
CA ILE A 188 -2.13 -4.34 -11.95
C ILE A 188 -3.12 -5.48 -12.21
N TRP A 189 -3.00 -6.15 -13.36
CA TRP A 189 -3.82 -7.31 -13.68
C TRP A 189 -3.69 -8.45 -12.65
N ALA A 190 -2.55 -8.54 -11.94
CA ALA A 190 -2.23 -9.64 -11.03
C ALA A 190 -2.49 -9.33 -9.55
N SER A 191 -3.08 -8.17 -9.22
CA SER A 191 -3.22 -7.71 -7.83
C SER A 191 -4.66 -7.57 -7.35
N ALA A 192 -5.60 -8.27 -7.98
CA ALA A 192 -6.97 -8.31 -7.50
C ALA A 192 -7.03 -8.95 -6.09
N PRO A 193 -7.98 -8.53 -5.23
CA PRO A 193 -8.97 -7.47 -5.45
C PRO A 193 -8.39 -6.05 -5.28
N TYR A 194 -9.12 -5.05 -5.79
CA TYR A 194 -8.68 -3.67 -5.97
C TYR A 194 -9.15 -2.72 -4.86
N LEU A 195 -8.59 -1.51 -4.86
CA LEU A 195 -8.62 -0.50 -3.80
C LEU A 195 -7.79 -0.88 -2.56
N HIS A 196 -7.62 0.06 -1.65
CA HIS A 196 -6.74 -0.10 -0.47
C HIS A 196 -7.24 -1.17 0.52
N ASN A 197 -8.54 -1.47 0.50
CA ASN A 197 -9.23 -2.44 1.36
C ASN A 197 -9.65 -3.71 0.61
N GLY A 198 -9.31 -3.83 -0.69
CA GLY A 198 -9.65 -4.99 -1.50
C GLY A 198 -11.15 -5.17 -1.74
N SER A 199 -11.95 -4.10 -1.72
CA SER A 199 -13.41 -4.16 -1.78
C SER A 199 -14.01 -4.25 -3.18
N VAL A 200 -13.18 -4.27 -4.23
CA VAL A 200 -13.63 -4.36 -5.64
C VAL A 200 -12.97 -5.58 -6.30
N PRO A 201 -13.71 -6.59 -6.75
CA PRO A 201 -13.12 -7.88 -7.12
C PRO A 201 -12.33 -7.84 -8.43
N SER A 202 -12.70 -6.97 -9.38
CA SER A 202 -12.12 -6.94 -10.72
C SER A 202 -11.98 -5.51 -11.25
N LEU A 203 -11.10 -5.27 -12.23
CA LEU A 203 -11.00 -3.95 -12.86
C LEU A 203 -12.29 -3.57 -13.59
N ALA A 204 -13.00 -4.55 -14.16
CA ALA A 204 -14.30 -4.30 -14.76
C ALA A 204 -15.34 -3.79 -13.74
N GLU A 205 -15.36 -4.34 -12.52
CA GLU A 205 -16.19 -3.80 -11.43
C GLU A 205 -15.72 -2.40 -11.01
N LEU A 206 -14.41 -2.13 -10.99
CA LEU A 206 -13.89 -0.81 -10.65
C LEU A 206 -14.39 0.27 -11.63
N LEU A 207 -14.52 -0.07 -12.91
CA LEU A 207 -15.04 0.81 -13.96
C LEU A 207 -16.58 0.93 -13.97
N LYS A 208 -17.30 0.30 -13.05
CA LYS A 208 -18.72 0.59 -12.81
C LYS A 208 -18.88 1.77 -11.86
N ALA A 209 -19.99 2.51 -11.98
CA ALA A 209 -20.31 3.51 -10.98
C ALA A 209 -20.46 2.81 -9.60
N PRO A 210 -20.06 3.43 -8.48
CA PRO A 210 -20.07 2.76 -7.18
C PRO A 210 -21.40 2.09 -6.80
N GLY A 211 -22.54 2.67 -7.16
CA GLY A 211 -23.87 2.10 -6.91
C GLY A 211 -24.24 0.89 -7.78
N GLU A 212 -23.45 0.59 -8.81
CA GLU A 212 -23.63 -0.55 -9.72
C GLU A 212 -22.63 -1.69 -9.45
N ARG A 213 -21.67 -1.46 -8.53
CA ARG A 213 -20.67 -2.46 -8.12
C ARG A 213 -21.32 -3.53 -7.27
N VAL A 214 -20.79 -4.75 -7.35
CA VAL A 214 -21.22 -5.84 -6.47
C VAL A 214 -20.99 -5.49 -4.99
N THR A 215 -21.94 -5.89 -4.14
CA THR A 215 -21.89 -5.62 -2.69
C THR A 215 -21.35 -6.79 -1.87
N ALA A 216 -21.16 -7.94 -2.50
CA ALA A 216 -20.49 -9.09 -1.90
C ALA A 216 -19.88 -9.99 -2.97
N PHE A 217 -18.76 -10.63 -2.65
CA PHE A 217 -18.07 -11.58 -3.54
C PHE A 217 -17.17 -12.54 -2.76
N ALA A 218 -16.80 -13.66 -3.38
CA ALA A 218 -15.91 -14.66 -2.79
C ALA A 218 -14.44 -14.21 -2.78
N VAL A 219 -13.75 -14.41 -1.65
CA VAL A 219 -12.30 -14.25 -1.48
C VAL A 219 -11.66 -15.54 -0.93
N GLY A 220 -10.36 -15.72 -1.19
CA GLY A 220 -9.60 -16.90 -0.78
C GLY A 220 -9.49 -18.00 -1.84
N SER A 221 -10.18 -17.84 -2.98
CA SER A 221 -9.98 -18.67 -4.16
C SER A 221 -8.70 -18.28 -4.91
N ARG A 222 -8.13 -19.22 -5.67
CA ARG A 222 -7.01 -18.99 -6.59
C ARG A 222 -7.47 -18.75 -8.04
N GLU A 223 -8.79 -18.76 -8.26
CA GLU A 223 -9.40 -18.54 -9.57
C GLU A 223 -9.29 -17.09 -10.00
N PHE A 224 -8.91 -16.88 -11.26
CA PHE A 224 -8.78 -15.57 -11.89
C PHE A 224 -9.67 -15.51 -13.12
N ASP A 225 -10.46 -14.45 -13.23
CA ASP A 225 -11.28 -14.16 -14.41
C ASP A 225 -10.52 -13.19 -15.34
N PRO A 226 -9.97 -13.67 -16.48
CA PRO A 226 -9.27 -12.82 -17.42
C PRO A 226 -10.19 -11.83 -18.14
N ALA A 227 -11.49 -12.13 -18.25
CA ALA A 227 -12.43 -11.25 -18.94
C ALA A 227 -12.66 -9.96 -18.14
N THR A 228 -12.84 -10.07 -16.83
CA THR A 228 -13.05 -8.92 -15.94
C THR A 228 -11.76 -8.39 -15.29
N VAL A 229 -10.66 -9.14 -15.41
CA VAL A 229 -9.34 -8.86 -14.84
C VAL A 229 -9.45 -8.79 -13.31
N GLY A 230 -9.59 -9.96 -12.68
CA GLY A 230 -9.58 -10.09 -11.23
C GLY A 230 -10.33 -11.31 -10.74
N LEU A 231 -10.97 -11.19 -9.58
CA LEU A 231 -11.80 -12.23 -9.02
C LEU A 231 -13.19 -12.21 -9.67
N ALA A 232 -13.78 -13.40 -9.83
CA ALA A 232 -15.18 -13.50 -10.22
C ALA A 232 -16.08 -12.92 -9.12
N ALA A 233 -17.10 -12.14 -9.51
CA ALA A 233 -18.14 -11.67 -8.61
C ALA A 233 -19.17 -12.78 -8.30
N SER A 234 -18.68 -13.88 -7.73
CA SER A 234 -19.49 -15.06 -7.40
C SER A 234 -19.70 -15.20 -5.89
N PRO A 235 -20.75 -15.91 -5.45
CA PRO A 235 -20.92 -16.29 -4.06
C PRO A 235 -19.77 -17.17 -3.58
N ALA A 236 -19.48 -17.12 -2.27
CA ALA A 236 -18.49 -18.00 -1.66
C ALA A 236 -18.89 -19.48 -1.82
N ALA A 237 -17.93 -20.30 -2.27
CA ALA A 237 -17.98 -21.75 -2.28
C ALA A 237 -17.16 -22.35 -1.12
N ALA A 238 -17.18 -23.68 -0.97
CA ALA A 238 -16.40 -24.39 0.03
C ALA A 238 -14.91 -24.01 -0.07
N GLY A 239 -14.30 -23.60 1.05
CA GLY A 239 -12.91 -23.15 1.10
C GLY A 239 -12.69 -21.67 0.75
N SER A 240 -13.75 -20.90 0.51
CA SER A 240 -13.69 -19.44 0.33
C SER A 240 -14.55 -18.71 1.36
N SER A 241 -14.34 -17.41 1.53
CA SER A 241 -15.10 -16.54 2.44
C SER A 241 -15.78 -15.42 1.65
N THR A 242 -16.91 -14.93 2.14
CA THR A 242 -17.59 -13.78 1.55
C THR A 242 -16.94 -12.49 2.03
N PHE A 243 -16.51 -11.63 1.11
CA PHE A 243 -16.24 -10.23 1.37
C PHE A 243 -17.55 -9.46 1.30
N ASP A 244 -17.92 -8.76 2.37
CA ASP A 244 -19.15 -7.96 2.48
C ASP A 244 -18.78 -6.47 2.60
N VAL A 245 -19.24 -5.67 1.64
CA VAL A 245 -18.91 -4.23 1.55
C VAL A 245 -19.69 -3.38 2.57
N SER A 246 -20.72 -3.95 3.20
CA SER A 246 -21.51 -3.26 4.23
C SER A 246 -20.78 -3.19 5.58
N LEU A 247 -19.73 -4.01 5.75
CA LEU A 247 -18.95 -4.03 6.99
C LEU A 247 -18.07 -2.77 7.12
N PRO A 248 -17.85 -2.28 8.36
CA PRO A 248 -17.02 -1.10 8.56
C PRO A 248 -15.59 -1.25 8.01
N GLY A 249 -15.17 -0.35 7.12
CA GLY A 249 -13.85 -0.40 6.47
C GLY A 249 -13.83 -1.14 5.12
N ASN A 250 -14.93 -1.76 4.74
CA ASN A 250 -15.04 -2.55 3.51
C ASN A 250 -15.78 -1.81 2.38
N SER A 251 -16.04 -0.50 2.51
CA SER A 251 -16.79 0.22 1.49
C SER A 251 -16.09 0.15 0.13
N ASN A 252 -16.88 -0.11 -0.91
CA ASN A 252 -16.45 -0.12 -2.32
C ASN A 252 -16.74 1.21 -3.03
N SER A 253 -16.89 2.31 -2.28
CA SER A 253 -17.14 3.64 -2.82
C SER A 253 -15.91 4.27 -3.48
N GLY A 254 -16.12 5.42 -4.11
CA GLY A 254 -15.03 6.24 -4.63
C GLY A 254 -14.36 5.68 -5.86
N HIS A 255 -13.27 6.35 -6.24
CA HIS A 255 -12.50 6.09 -7.44
C HIS A 255 -13.41 5.99 -8.67
N THR A 256 -14.09 7.11 -8.98
CA THR A 256 -15.08 7.21 -10.06
C THR A 256 -14.45 7.53 -11.43
N TYR A 257 -13.12 7.58 -11.50
CA TYR A 257 -12.38 7.80 -12.73
C TYR A 257 -12.61 6.63 -13.71
N GLY A 258 -13.02 6.96 -14.94
CA GLY A 258 -13.34 5.97 -15.98
C GLY A 258 -14.74 5.34 -15.88
N THR A 259 -15.53 5.63 -14.83
CA THR A 259 -16.86 4.98 -14.68
C THR A 259 -17.89 5.50 -15.69
N GLY A 260 -17.72 6.73 -16.18
CA GLY A 260 -18.57 7.36 -17.19
C GLY A 260 -18.24 7.00 -18.64
N LEU A 261 -17.19 6.20 -18.88
CA LEU A 261 -16.84 5.73 -20.23
C LEU A 261 -17.95 4.83 -20.80
N ASP A 262 -18.13 4.85 -22.12
CA ASP A 262 -18.98 3.89 -22.80
C ASP A 262 -18.39 2.46 -22.72
N ALA A 263 -19.18 1.46 -23.09
CA ALA A 263 -18.79 0.07 -22.98
C ALA A 263 -17.57 -0.33 -23.82
N ASP A 264 -17.36 0.28 -25.00
CA ASP A 264 -16.19 -0.02 -25.83
C ASP A 264 -14.94 0.65 -25.29
N SER A 265 -15.05 1.91 -24.86
CA SER A 265 -13.98 2.64 -24.18
C SER A 265 -13.52 1.95 -22.89
N LYS A 266 -14.44 1.36 -22.11
CA LYS A 266 -14.09 0.54 -20.94
C LYS A 266 -13.32 -0.71 -21.32
N ARG A 267 -13.70 -1.39 -22.41
CA ARG A 267 -12.96 -2.56 -22.91
C ARG A 267 -11.57 -2.20 -23.41
N ASP A 268 -11.44 -1.08 -24.11
CA ASP A 268 -10.15 -0.56 -24.56
C ASP A 268 -9.23 -0.27 -23.37
N LEU A 269 -9.73 0.43 -22.35
CA LEU A 269 -8.98 0.72 -21.13
C LEU A 269 -8.59 -0.56 -20.38
N LEU A 270 -9.51 -1.53 -20.25
CA LEU A 270 -9.19 -2.82 -19.61
C LEU A 270 -8.08 -3.56 -20.36
N GLU A 271 -8.10 -3.57 -21.70
CA GLU A 271 -7.05 -4.20 -22.49
C GLU A 271 -5.69 -3.53 -22.26
N TYR A 272 -5.67 -2.20 -22.19
CA TYR A 272 -4.45 -1.47 -21.84
C TYR A 272 -3.95 -1.81 -20.43
N LEU A 273 -4.84 -1.85 -19.43
CA LEU A 273 -4.48 -2.20 -18.05
C LEU A 273 -3.94 -3.65 -17.93
N ARG A 274 -4.38 -4.58 -18.79
CA ARG A 274 -3.76 -5.91 -18.88
C ARG A 274 -2.32 -5.85 -19.36
N SER A 275 -2.02 -4.93 -20.27
CA SER A 275 -0.68 -4.80 -20.87
C SER A 275 0.39 -4.19 -19.95
N LEU A 276 -0.02 -3.54 -18.86
CA LEU A 276 0.87 -2.90 -17.86
C LEU A 276 1.52 -3.93 -16.91
#